data_AF-A0A8C9YLQ3-F1
#
_entry.id   AF-A0A8C9YLQ3-F1
#
_cell.length_a   1.000
_cell.length_b   1.000
_cell.length_c   1.000
_cell.angle_alpha   90.00
_cell.angle_beta   90.00
_cell.angle_gamma   90.00
#
_symmetry.space_group_name_H-M   'P 1'
#
loop_
_entity.id
_entity.type
_entity.pdbx_description
1 polymer ?
#
loop_
_entity_poly.entity_id
_entity_poly.type
_entity_poly.pdbx_seq_one_letter_code
_entity_poly.pdbx_strand_id
1 'polypeptide(L)'
;MVRCFLIHTVCSVSALGAGESRLLYSRLFGPDEGIFSDRERGLNPEERRLVQKERIAVVARQVRSAVSLSREASARVLVETVPGEEALALQEADSGVVRLRAGDPFSEEMSALWLGVQSLGFTLVCEPHENLLLAEGTLRNLTRHCLEHLHMLGQGSEVLLRSNRVDALLSRLLPHGQLLFLNHRFAQALEKEVAAYMAK
;
A
#
# COMPACT_ATOMS: atom_id res chain seq x y z
N MET A 1 -12.33 0.07 -9.09
CA MET A 1 -11.78 -0.96 -8.17
C MET A 1 -10.35 -0.57 -7.75
N VAL A 2 -9.84 -1.12 -6.65
CA VAL A 2 -8.39 -1.09 -6.34
C VAL A 2 -7.66 -2.09 -7.24
N ARG A 3 -6.59 -1.67 -7.90
CA ARG A 3 -5.75 -2.53 -8.76
C ARG A 3 -4.56 -3.13 -8.06
N CYS A 4 -3.95 -2.41 -7.12
CA CYS A 4 -2.88 -2.98 -6.31
C CYS A 4 -2.77 -2.34 -4.94
N PHE A 5 -2.30 -3.15 -3.99
CA PHE A 5 -1.83 -2.72 -2.68
C PHE A 5 -0.34 -3.04 -2.56
N LEU A 6 0.42 -2.10 -2.00
CA LEU A 6 1.87 -2.23 -1.85
C LEU A 6 2.34 -1.68 -0.51
N ILE A 7 3.36 -2.35 0.03
CA ILE A 7 4.15 -1.90 1.18
C ILE A 7 5.59 -1.75 0.69
N HIS A 8 6.18 -0.57 0.87
CA HIS A 8 7.54 -0.29 0.44
C HIS A 8 8.26 0.63 1.43
N THR A 9 9.57 0.76 1.27
CA THR A 9 10.35 1.71 2.09
C THR A 9 10.22 3.13 1.55
N VAL A 10 10.03 4.12 2.43
CA VAL A 10 10.00 5.55 2.08
C VAL A 10 11.25 6.31 2.54
N CYS A 11 12.01 5.76 3.48
CA CYS A 11 13.28 6.31 3.91
C CYS A 11 14.45 5.79 3.07
N SER A 12 15.56 6.54 3.08
CA SER A 12 16.85 6.10 2.56
C SER A 12 17.30 4.84 3.29
N VAL A 13 17.32 3.70 2.58
CA VAL A 13 17.97 2.48 3.06
C VAL A 13 19.42 2.55 2.57
N SER A 14 20.39 2.46 3.48
CA SER A 14 21.83 2.58 3.17
C SER A 14 22.34 1.59 2.10
N ALA A 15 21.61 0.50 1.87
CA ALA A 15 21.90 -0.51 0.84
C ALA A 15 21.29 -0.21 -0.54
N LEU A 16 20.53 0.87 -0.69
CA LEU A 16 19.86 1.25 -1.94
C LEU A 16 20.40 2.57 -2.48
N GLY A 17 20.31 2.75 -3.80
CA GLY A 17 20.65 4.00 -4.46
C GLY A 17 19.77 5.17 -4.00
N ALA A 18 20.26 6.39 -4.15
CA ALA A 18 19.46 7.59 -3.89
C ALA A 18 18.20 7.58 -4.77
N GLY A 19 17.01 7.68 -4.15
CA GLY A 19 15.73 7.65 -4.87
C GLY A 19 15.11 6.26 -5.03
N GLU A 20 15.82 5.20 -4.66
CA GLU A 20 15.28 3.84 -4.71
C GLU A 20 14.33 3.56 -3.55
N SER A 21 13.36 2.69 -3.84
CA SER A 21 12.35 2.21 -2.91
C SER A 21 12.35 0.69 -2.95
N ARG A 22 12.57 0.04 -1.81
CA ARG A 22 12.46 -1.42 -1.72
C ARG A 22 11.01 -1.78 -1.55
N LEU A 23 10.49 -2.50 -2.54
CA LEU A 23 9.18 -3.15 -2.45
C LEU A 23 9.27 -4.32 -1.48
N LEU A 24 8.50 -4.27 -0.41
CA LEU A 24 8.46 -5.31 0.64
C LEU A 24 7.30 -6.27 0.42
N TYR A 25 6.17 -5.75 -0.04
CA TYR A 25 4.98 -6.53 -0.35
C TYR A 25 4.21 -5.86 -1.48
N SER A 26 3.62 -6.68 -2.35
CA SER A 26 2.69 -6.21 -3.38
C SER A 26 1.63 -7.26 -3.65
N ARG A 27 0.38 -6.81 -3.73
CA ARG A 27 -0.75 -7.62 -4.19
C ARG A 27 -1.50 -6.90 -5.29
N LEU A 28 -1.78 -7.63 -6.35
CA LEU A 28 -2.57 -7.16 -7.47
C LEU A 28 -3.98 -7.73 -7.39
N PHE A 29 -4.93 -6.98 -7.92
CA PHE A 29 -6.34 -7.32 -7.90
C PHE A 29 -6.94 -7.19 -9.30
N GLY A 30 -7.84 -8.12 -9.60
CA GLY A 30 -8.55 -8.19 -10.88
C GLY A 30 -7.76 -8.85 -12.00
N PRO A 31 -8.39 -8.99 -13.17
CA PRO A 31 -7.74 -9.54 -14.35
C PRO A 31 -6.71 -8.56 -14.89
N ASP A 32 -5.57 -9.14 -15.26
CA ASP A 32 -4.43 -8.53 -15.93
C ASP A 32 -4.82 -7.68 -17.17
N GLU A 33 -5.95 -7.99 -17.82
CA GLU A 33 -6.43 -7.37 -19.05
C GLU A 33 -6.70 -5.86 -18.95
N GLY A 34 -7.08 -5.35 -17.77
CA GLY A 34 -7.31 -3.91 -17.56
C GLY A 34 -6.04 -3.12 -17.24
N ILE A 35 -4.92 -3.83 -17.05
CA ILE A 35 -3.62 -3.26 -16.70
C ILE A 35 -2.70 -3.31 -17.92
N PHE A 36 -2.83 -4.31 -18.79
CA PHE A 36 -2.00 -4.48 -19.96
C PHE A 36 -2.51 -3.72 -21.18
N SER A 37 -1.62 -2.93 -21.78
CA SER A 37 -1.82 -2.37 -23.11
C SER A 37 -1.92 -3.49 -24.16
N ASP A 38 -2.54 -3.23 -25.32
CA ASP A 38 -2.65 -4.21 -26.40
C ASP A 38 -1.28 -4.80 -26.82
N ARG A 39 -0.21 -4.02 -26.61
CA ARG A 39 1.19 -4.40 -26.87
C ARG A 39 1.71 -5.49 -25.93
N GLU A 40 1.12 -5.64 -24.75
CA GLU A 40 1.56 -6.57 -23.70
C GLU A 40 0.78 -7.89 -23.70
N ARG A 41 -0.34 -7.95 -24.44
CA ARG A 41 -1.10 -9.21 -24.61
C ARG A 41 -0.31 -10.28 -25.37
N GLY A 42 0.69 -9.89 -26.17
CA GLY A 42 1.58 -10.79 -26.88
C GLY A 42 2.76 -11.33 -26.06
N LEU A 43 3.00 -10.79 -24.86
CA LEU A 43 4.15 -11.16 -24.04
C LEU A 43 3.98 -12.54 -23.41
N ASN A 44 5.11 -13.23 -23.24
CA ASN A 44 5.13 -14.49 -22.51
C ASN A 44 4.84 -14.23 -21.01
N PRO A 45 4.45 -15.25 -20.22
CA PRO A 45 4.09 -15.05 -18.81
C PRO A 45 5.19 -14.44 -17.95
N GLU A 46 6.47 -14.74 -18.22
CA GLU A 46 7.60 -14.22 -17.46
C GLU A 46 7.85 -12.74 -17.75
N GLU A 47 7.75 -12.34 -19.03
CA GLU A 47 7.80 -10.95 -19.47
C GLU A 47 6.65 -10.13 -18.87
N ARG A 48 5.43 -10.68 -18.82
CA ARG A 48 4.30 -10.03 -18.16
C ARG A 48 4.55 -9.79 -16.68
N ARG A 49 5.11 -10.78 -15.98
CA ARG A 49 5.47 -10.66 -14.55
C ARG A 49 6.56 -9.61 -14.34
N LEU A 50 7.55 -9.54 -15.23
CA LEU A 50 8.61 -8.54 -15.18
C LEU A 50 8.04 -7.13 -15.35
N VAL A 51 7.27 -6.90 -16.41
CA VAL A 51 6.61 -5.61 -16.68
C VAL A 51 5.72 -5.18 -15.51
N GLN A 52 4.95 -6.12 -14.96
CA GLN A 52 4.11 -5.86 -13.80
C GLN A 52 4.92 -5.44 -12.56
N LYS A 53 6.04 -6.11 -12.31
CA LYS A 53 6.96 -5.76 -11.20
C LYS A 53 7.58 -4.37 -11.40
N GLU A 54 7.98 -4.04 -12.63
CA GLU A 54 8.52 -2.73 -12.97
C GLU A 54 7.51 -1.62 -12.75
N ARG A 55 6.26 -1.81 -13.19
CA ARG A 55 5.15 -0.87 -12.96
C ARG A 55 4.91 -0.60 -11.49
N ILE A 56 4.84 -1.65 -10.67
CA ILE A 56 4.69 -1.49 -9.22
C ILE A 56 5.89 -0.73 -8.63
N ALA A 57 7.10 -1.00 -9.12
CA ALA A 57 8.29 -0.27 -8.69
C ALA A 57 8.24 1.22 -9.08
N VAL A 58 7.68 1.58 -10.25
CA VAL A 58 7.43 2.97 -10.65
C VAL A 58 6.49 3.64 -9.64
N VAL A 59 5.36 3.01 -9.31
CA VAL A 59 4.41 3.54 -8.32
C VAL A 59 5.10 3.77 -6.97
N ALA A 60 5.85 2.78 -6.49
CA ALA A 60 6.56 2.87 -5.21
C ALA A 60 7.59 4.02 -5.19
N ARG A 61 8.28 4.29 -6.32
CA ARG A 61 9.20 5.44 -6.44
C ARG A 61 8.45 6.77 -6.44
N GLN A 62 7.36 6.88 -7.19
CA GLN A 62 6.56 8.11 -7.24
C GLN A 62 5.97 8.44 -5.86
N VAL A 63 5.41 7.45 -5.17
CA VAL A 63 4.89 7.61 -3.82
C VAL A 63 6.01 7.97 -2.85
N ARG A 64 7.16 7.29 -2.87
CA ARG A 64 8.31 7.67 -2.03
C ARG A 64 8.66 9.14 -2.19
N SER A 65 8.76 9.64 -3.43
CA SER A 65 9.05 11.05 -3.69
C SER A 65 7.97 11.98 -3.14
N ALA A 66 6.69 11.60 -3.22
CA ALA A 66 5.60 12.36 -2.62
C ALA A 66 5.66 12.38 -1.08
N VAL A 67 6.02 11.26 -0.45
CA VAL A 67 6.23 11.19 1.00
C VAL A 67 7.41 12.08 1.41
N SER A 68 8.54 11.99 0.72
CA SER A 68 9.71 12.83 0.98
C SER A 68 9.37 14.32 0.86
N LEU A 69 8.69 14.71 -0.23
CA LEU A 69 8.24 16.08 -0.44
C LEU A 69 7.29 16.56 0.68
N SER A 70 6.33 15.72 1.08
CA SER A 70 5.39 16.03 2.16
C SER A 70 6.11 16.28 3.48
N ARG A 71 7.13 15.47 3.80
CA ARG A 71 7.92 15.60 5.03
C ARG A 71 8.82 16.83 5.02
N GLU A 72 9.47 17.10 3.89
CA GLU A 72 10.27 18.31 3.70
C GLU A 72 9.41 19.57 3.81
N ALA A 73 8.21 19.55 3.23
CA ALA A 73 7.28 20.67 3.28
C ALA A 73 6.66 20.89 4.68
N SER A 74 6.44 19.82 5.45
CA SER A 74 5.88 19.92 6.80
C SER A 74 6.90 20.36 7.85
N ALA A 75 8.20 20.33 7.53
CA ALA A 75 9.32 20.58 8.44
C ALA A 75 9.24 19.76 9.74
N ARG A 76 8.49 18.65 9.73
CA ARG A 76 8.25 17.82 10.90
C ARG A 76 9.43 16.88 11.11
N VAL A 77 10.04 16.96 12.29
CA VAL A 77 11.08 16.00 12.68
C VAL A 77 10.40 14.66 12.92
N LEU A 78 10.79 13.63 12.16
CA LEU A 78 10.35 12.27 12.42
C LEU A 78 10.92 11.83 13.76
N VAL A 79 10.04 11.55 14.72
CA VAL A 79 10.39 10.85 15.94
C VAL A 79 10.22 9.36 15.65
N GLU A 80 11.26 8.57 15.87
CA GLU A 80 11.14 7.11 15.81
C GLU A 80 10.24 6.66 16.96
N THR A 81 9.05 6.15 16.64
CA THR A 81 8.15 5.59 17.66
C THR A 81 8.57 4.18 18.00
N VAL A 82 8.45 3.82 19.27
CA VAL A 82 8.90 2.54 19.82
C VAL A 82 7.83 1.46 19.59
N PRO A 83 8.18 0.17 19.49
CA PRO A 83 7.17 -0.90 19.51
C PRO A 83 6.22 -0.76 20.72
N GLY A 84 4.91 -0.80 20.48
CA GLY A 84 3.88 -0.45 21.47
C GLY A 84 3.22 0.93 21.25
N GLU A 85 3.78 1.77 20.37
CA GLU A 85 3.23 3.08 19.99
C GLU A 85 2.60 3.08 18.59
N GLU A 86 2.14 1.92 18.10
CA GLU A 86 1.58 1.72 16.75
C GLU A 86 0.43 2.67 16.43
N ALA A 87 -0.48 2.88 17.39
CA ALA A 87 -1.62 3.76 17.23
C ALA A 87 -1.21 5.23 17.10
N LEU A 88 -0.19 5.66 17.85
CA LEU A 88 0.36 7.01 17.78
C LEU A 88 1.07 7.21 16.44
N ALA A 89 1.89 6.25 16.02
CA ALA A 89 2.58 6.28 14.73
C ALA A 89 1.62 6.43 13.55
N LEU A 90 0.47 5.76 13.61
CA LEU A 90 -0.57 5.87 12.58
C LEU A 90 -1.30 7.23 12.62
N GLN A 91 -1.54 7.78 13.81
CA GLN A 91 -2.17 9.10 13.95
C GLN A 91 -1.29 10.20 13.37
N GLU A 92 0.02 10.08 13.53
CA GLU A 92 1.00 11.04 13.04
C GLU A 92 1.43 10.81 11.59
N ALA A 93 0.92 9.76 10.95
CA ALA A 93 1.32 9.35 9.60
C ALA A 93 0.99 10.42 8.56
N ASP A 94 1.95 10.65 7.66
CA ASP A 94 1.73 11.46 6.48
C ASP A 94 0.76 10.73 5.54
N SER A 95 -0.11 11.48 4.85
CA SER A 95 -1.07 10.90 3.92
C SER A 95 -1.24 11.78 2.69
N GLY A 96 -1.50 11.17 1.55
CA GLY A 96 -1.79 11.93 0.34
C GLY A 96 -2.23 11.05 -0.82
N VAL A 97 -2.40 11.70 -1.97
CA VAL A 97 -2.78 11.07 -3.23
C VAL A 97 -1.84 11.53 -4.33
N VAL A 98 -1.34 10.58 -5.12
CA VAL A 98 -0.59 10.83 -6.35
C VAL A 98 -1.45 10.43 -7.54
N ARG A 99 -1.64 11.35 -8.48
CA ARG A 99 -2.31 11.07 -9.74
C ARG A 99 -1.33 10.40 -10.70
N LEU A 100 -1.61 9.14 -11.06
CA LEU A 100 -0.86 8.38 -12.04
C LEU A 100 -1.47 8.65 -13.42
N ARG A 101 -0.70 9.24 -14.33
CA ARG A 101 -1.19 9.58 -15.68
C ARG A 101 -1.34 8.31 -16.52
N ALA A 102 -2.30 8.33 -17.43
CA ALA A 102 -2.43 7.30 -18.46
C ALA A 102 -1.13 7.19 -19.27
N GLY A 103 -0.74 5.96 -19.59
CA GLY A 103 0.43 5.62 -20.40
C GLY A 103 1.61 5.06 -19.60
N ASP A 104 1.83 5.48 -18.36
CA ASP A 104 2.87 4.95 -17.47
C ASP A 104 2.55 5.27 -16.00
N PRO A 105 2.32 4.29 -15.10
CA PRO A 105 2.51 2.83 -15.28
C PRO A 105 1.26 2.06 -15.73
N PHE A 106 0.12 2.72 -15.89
CA PHE A 106 -1.14 2.10 -16.29
C PHE A 106 -1.65 2.68 -17.61
N SER A 107 -2.40 1.90 -18.39
CA SER A 107 -3.04 2.36 -19.64
C SER A 107 -4.03 3.49 -19.40
N GLU A 108 -4.75 3.41 -18.28
CA GLU A 108 -5.69 4.42 -17.83
C GLU A 108 -5.09 5.29 -16.74
N GLU A 109 -5.72 6.44 -16.51
CA GLU A 109 -5.41 7.27 -15.36
C GLU A 109 -5.77 6.52 -14.07
N MET A 110 -4.95 6.64 -13.04
CA MET A 110 -5.18 6.01 -11.74
C MET A 110 -4.84 6.96 -10.60
N SER A 111 -5.35 6.67 -9.40
CA SER A 111 -5.02 7.41 -8.18
C SER A 111 -4.29 6.51 -7.20
N ALA A 112 -3.07 6.85 -6.83
CA ALA A 112 -2.30 6.17 -5.79
C ALA A 112 -2.48 6.91 -4.45
N LEU A 113 -3.35 6.39 -3.58
CA LEU A 113 -3.43 6.84 -2.19
C LEU A 113 -2.30 6.23 -1.39
N TRP A 114 -1.69 7.00 -0.52
CA TRP A 114 -0.58 6.55 0.29
C TRP A 114 -0.64 7.04 1.73
N LEU A 115 -0.07 6.23 2.64
CA LEU A 115 0.23 6.57 4.02
C LEU A 115 1.72 6.32 4.28
N GLY A 116 2.43 7.34 4.74
CA GLY A 116 3.83 7.26 5.16
C GLY A 116 3.94 7.14 6.67
N VAL A 117 4.16 5.93 7.18
CA VAL A 117 4.36 5.66 8.61
C VAL A 117 5.83 5.34 8.84
N GLN A 118 6.54 6.22 9.54
CA GLN A 118 7.99 6.09 9.78
C GLN A 118 8.79 5.82 8.49
N SER A 119 9.41 4.63 8.37
CA SER A 119 10.21 4.19 7.23
C SER A 119 9.39 3.44 6.16
N LEU A 120 8.11 3.20 6.40
CA LEU A 120 7.21 2.44 5.54
C LEU A 120 6.18 3.32 4.81
N GLY A 121 5.91 2.97 3.57
CA GLY A 121 4.83 3.51 2.76
C GLY A 121 3.81 2.42 2.46
N PHE A 122 2.56 2.66 2.83
CA PHE A 122 1.41 1.83 2.47
C PHE A 122 0.66 2.52 1.35
N THR A 123 0.40 1.83 0.23
CA THR A 123 -0.20 2.43 -0.97
C THR A 123 -1.34 1.58 -1.51
N LEU A 124 -2.45 2.23 -1.90
CA LEU A 124 -3.51 1.67 -2.72
C LEU A 124 -3.58 2.41 -4.06
N VAL A 125 -3.61 1.67 -5.16
CA VAL A 125 -3.87 2.23 -6.49
C VAL A 125 -5.31 1.96 -6.88
N CYS A 126 -6.08 3.03 -7.05
CA CYS A 126 -7.50 3.04 -7.34
C CYS A 126 -7.77 3.53 -8.77
N GLU A 127 -8.78 2.94 -9.40
CA GLU A 127 -9.34 3.45 -10.66
C GLU A 127 -9.97 4.84 -10.51
N PRO A 128 -10.13 5.61 -11.60
CA PRO A 128 -10.64 6.99 -11.57
C PRO A 128 -11.99 7.18 -10.88
N HIS A 129 -12.86 6.17 -10.93
CA HIS A 129 -14.24 6.25 -10.43
C HIS A 129 -14.41 5.74 -9.00
N GLU A 130 -13.33 5.31 -8.36
CA GLU A 130 -13.39 4.84 -6.99
C GLU A 130 -13.57 6.00 -6.00
N ASN A 131 -14.27 5.71 -4.92
CA ASN A 131 -14.41 6.65 -3.81
C ASN A 131 -13.09 6.73 -3.03
N LEU A 132 -12.32 7.80 -3.25
CA LEU A 132 -11.03 8.01 -2.59
C LEU A 132 -11.15 8.13 -1.06
N LEU A 133 -12.24 8.68 -0.54
CA LEU A 133 -12.46 8.79 0.90
C LEU A 133 -12.63 7.39 1.53
N LEU A 134 -13.40 6.52 0.86
CA LEU A 134 -13.54 5.14 1.28
C LEU A 134 -12.21 4.39 1.17
N ALA A 135 -11.47 4.60 0.08
CA ALA A 135 -10.15 4.00 -0.12
C ALA A 135 -9.16 4.42 0.98
N GLU A 136 -9.15 5.69 1.37
CA GLU A 136 -8.31 6.19 2.46
C GLU A 136 -8.69 5.53 3.79
N GLY A 137 -9.98 5.45 4.10
CA GLY A 137 -10.47 4.76 5.29
C GLY A 137 -10.04 3.28 5.32
N THR A 138 -10.15 2.59 4.20
CA THR A 138 -9.67 1.20 4.03
C THR A 138 -8.16 1.11 4.20
N LEU A 139 -7.38 2.02 3.61
CA LEU A 139 -5.92 2.05 3.73
C LEU A 139 -5.47 2.29 5.18
N ARG A 140 -6.10 3.25 5.89
CA ARG A 140 -5.83 3.49 7.31
C ARG A 140 -6.17 2.26 8.15
N ASN A 141 -7.28 1.59 7.86
CA ASN A 141 -7.67 0.37 8.58
C ASN A 141 -6.68 -0.80 8.34
N LEU A 142 -6.30 -1.03 7.09
CA LEU A 142 -5.28 -2.03 6.73
C LEU A 142 -3.94 -1.73 7.42
N THR A 143 -3.51 -0.47 7.38
CA THR A 143 -2.27 -0.03 8.00
C THR A 143 -2.31 -0.24 9.50
N ARG A 144 -3.41 0.12 10.17
CA ARG A 144 -3.60 -0.15 11.61
C ARG A 144 -3.40 -1.61 11.94
N HIS A 145 -4.10 -2.52 11.27
CA HIS A 145 -3.96 -3.95 11.53
C HIS A 145 -2.56 -4.48 11.20
N CYS A 146 -1.89 -3.93 10.18
CA CYS A 146 -0.51 -4.29 9.87
C CYS A 146 0.45 -3.84 10.99
N LEU A 147 0.28 -2.64 11.52
CA LEU A 147 1.13 -2.15 12.60
C LEU A 147 0.84 -2.89 13.91
N GLU A 148 -0.42 -2.89 14.36
CA GLU A 148 -0.83 -3.42 15.68
C GLU A 148 -0.70 -4.93 15.80
N HIS A 149 -1.02 -5.69 14.75
CA HIS A 149 -1.06 -7.16 14.85
C HIS A 149 0.15 -7.85 14.23
N LEU A 150 0.85 -7.17 13.32
CA LEU A 150 2.03 -7.74 12.65
C LEU A 150 3.33 -7.07 13.12
N HIS A 151 3.25 -6.11 14.06
CA HIS A 151 4.37 -5.37 14.67
C HIS A 151 5.35 -4.84 13.61
N MET A 152 4.79 -4.22 12.57
CA MET A 152 5.56 -3.75 11.42
C MET A 152 6.31 -2.42 11.65
N LEU A 153 6.28 -1.86 12.86
CA LEU A 153 7.13 -0.72 13.25
C LEU A 153 8.59 -1.18 13.40
N GLY A 154 9.33 -1.17 12.30
CA GLY A 154 10.75 -1.55 12.27
C GLY A 154 11.37 -1.30 10.90
N GLN A 155 12.52 -1.94 10.62
CA GLN A 155 13.28 -1.75 9.37
C GLN A 155 12.62 -2.42 8.12
N GLY A 156 11.36 -2.84 8.22
CA GLY A 156 10.61 -3.47 7.13
C GLY A 156 10.87 -4.97 6.91
N SER A 157 11.80 -5.59 7.64
CA SER A 157 12.05 -7.04 7.59
C SER A 157 10.82 -7.87 7.98
N GLU A 158 10.05 -7.39 8.95
CA GLU A 158 8.82 -8.06 9.43
C GLU A 158 7.76 -8.20 8.32
N VAL A 159 7.72 -7.24 7.38
CA VAL A 159 6.78 -7.29 6.25
C VAL A 159 7.01 -8.54 5.39
N LEU A 160 8.28 -8.91 5.18
CA LEU A 160 8.64 -10.09 4.40
C LEU A 160 8.26 -11.39 5.11
N LEU A 161 8.38 -11.43 6.44
CA LEU A 161 8.05 -12.60 7.26
C LEU A 161 6.54 -12.79 7.45
N ARG A 162 5.74 -11.74 7.25
CA ARG A 162 4.30 -11.72 7.54
C ARG A 162 3.42 -11.56 6.30
N SER A 163 3.98 -11.73 5.09
CA SER A 163 3.26 -11.60 3.82
C SER A 163 1.94 -12.40 3.77
N ASN A 164 1.95 -13.65 4.22
CA ASN A 164 0.74 -14.49 4.29
C ASN A 164 -0.37 -13.90 5.18
N ARG A 165 0.00 -13.22 6.27
CA ARG A 165 -0.97 -12.56 7.17
C ARG A 165 -1.51 -11.28 6.56
N VAL A 166 -0.67 -10.53 5.84
CA VAL A 166 -1.11 -9.38 5.03
C VAL A 166 -2.09 -9.83 3.96
N ASP A 167 -1.82 -10.97 3.29
CA ASP A 167 -2.74 -11.56 2.33
C ASP A 167 -4.10 -11.91 2.94
N ALA A 168 -4.10 -12.48 4.14
CA ALA A 168 -5.33 -12.83 4.85
C ALA A 168 -6.15 -11.59 5.27
N LEU A 169 -5.49 -10.47 5.60
CA LEU A 169 -6.14 -9.18 5.85
C LEU A 169 -6.77 -8.63 4.57
N LEU A 170 -6.01 -8.59 3.49
CA LEU A 170 -6.49 -8.06 2.20
C LEU A 170 -7.67 -8.85 1.66
N SER A 171 -7.66 -10.17 1.79
CA SER A 171 -8.79 -11.01 1.35
C SER A 171 -10.10 -10.70 2.11
N ARG A 172 -10.04 -10.12 3.31
CA ARG A 172 -11.21 -9.77 4.14
C ARG A 172 -11.63 -8.32 3.98
N LEU A 173 -10.67 -7.40 4.05
CA LEU A 173 -10.90 -5.95 4.02
C LEU A 173 -11.05 -5.40 2.59
N LEU A 174 -10.47 -6.09 1.62
CA LEU A 174 -10.44 -5.69 0.21
C LEU A 174 -10.56 -6.91 -0.72
N PRO A 175 -11.68 -7.66 -0.65
CA PRO A 175 -11.87 -8.87 -1.44
C PRO A 175 -11.82 -8.53 -2.93
N HIS A 176 -10.91 -9.19 -3.66
CA HIS A 176 -10.71 -8.96 -5.09
C HIS A 176 -10.45 -7.50 -5.49
N GLY A 177 -9.98 -6.64 -4.58
CA GLY A 177 -9.75 -5.22 -4.86
C GLY A 177 -11.00 -4.34 -4.69
N GLN A 178 -12.11 -4.89 -4.21
CA GLN A 178 -13.36 -4.13 -4.03
C GLN A 178 -13.36 -3.39 -2.70
N LEU A 179 -13.60 -2.08 -2.75
CA LEU A 179 -13.81 -1.27 -1.56
C LEU A 179 -15.16 -1.64 -0.94
N LEU A 180 -15.13 -2.10 0.30
CA LEU A 180 -16.34 -2.44 1.04
C LEU A 180 -16.86 -1.20 1.76
N PHE A 181 -18.14 -0.87 1.55
CA PHE A 181 -18.82 0.10 2.38
C PHE A 181 -19.18 -0.55 3.72
N LEU A 182 -18.35 -0.31 4.73
CA LEU A 182 -18.53 -0.88 6.06
C LEU A 182 -19.44 0.04 6.89
N ASN A 183 -20.66 -0.40 7.20
CA ASN A 183 -21.43 0.25 8.26
C ASN A 183 -20.80 -0.05 9.63
N HIS A 184 -21.15 0.73 10.66
CA HIS A 184 -20.53 0.61 11.99
C HIS A 184 -20.58 -0.83 12.56
N ARG A 185 -21.72 -1.51 12.42
CA ARG A 185 -21.88 -2.89 12.93
C ARG A 185 -21.00 -3.88 12.17
N PHE A 186 -20.88 -3.71 10.86
CA PHE A 186 -20.09 -4.58 10.02
C PHE A 186 -18.59 -4.33 10.22
N ALA A 187 -18.17 -3.08 10.39
CA ALA A 187 -16.80 -2.74 10.76
C ALA A 187 -16.40 -3.41 12.08
N GLN A 188 -17.24 -3.33 13.13
CA GLN A 188 -16.98 -3.99 14.41
C GLN A 188 -16.94 -5.53 14.31
N ALA A 189 -17.82 -6.13 13.50
CA ALA A 189 -17.82 -7.57 13.30
C ALA A 189 -16.54 -8.03 12.58
N LEU A 190 -16.13 -7.28 11.56
CA LEU A 190 -14.92 -7.54 10.80
C LEU A 190 -13.66 -7.36 11.65
N GLU A 191 -13.60 -6.32 12.48
CA GLU A 191 -12.53 -6.11 13.46
C GLU A 191 -12.39 -7.30 14.42
N LYS A 192 -13.51 -7.80 14.95
CA LYS A 192 -13.51 -9.00 15.81
C LYS A 192 -13.00 -10.24 15.08
N GLU A 193 -13.40 -10.44 13.83
CA GLU A 193 -12.94 -11.57 13.04
C GLU A 193 -11.44 -11.49 12.75
N VAL A 194 -10.96 -10.30 12.38
CA VAL A 194 -9.53 -10.03 12.13
C VAL A 194 -8.71 -10.25 13.40
N ALA A 195 -9.14 -9.72 14.54
CA ALA A 195 -8.46 -9.90 15.81
C ALA A 195 -8.42 -11.39 16.23
N ALA A 196 -9.52 -12.13 16.07
CA ALA A 196 -9.58 -13.56 16.37
C ALA A 196 -8.67 -14.40 15.46
N TYR A 197 -8.49 -13.98 14.20
CA TYR A 197 -7.57 -14.63 13.28
C TYR A 197 -6.11 -14.32 13.62
N MET A 198 -5.80 -13.08 14.00
CA MET A 198 -4.43 -12.65 14.33
C MET A 198 -3.92 -13.18 15.66
N ALA A 199 -4.81 -13.56 16.57
CA ALA A 199 -4.48 -14.24 17.82
C ALA A 199 -4.09 -15.72 17.64
N LYS A 200 -4.23 -16.29 16.43
CA LYS A 200 -3.83 -17.65 16.08
C LYS A 200 -2.44 -17.69 15.44
#